data_AF-A0A956ZH27-F1
#
_entry.id   AF-A0A956ZH27-F1
#
_cell.length_a   1.000
_cell.length_b   1.000
_cell.length_c   1.000
_cell.angle_alpha   90.00
_cell.angle_beta   90.00
_cell.angle_gamma   90.00
#
_symmetry.space_group_name_H-M   'P 1'
#
loop_
_entity.id
_entity.type
_entity.pdbx_description
1 polymer ?
#
loop_
_entity_poly.entity_id
_entity_poly.type
_entity_poly.pdbx_seq_one_letter_code
_entity_poly.pdbx_strand_id
1 'polypeptide(L)'
;MDKIVAEAGMRPIPKAYFLLLLARSCLSGLSYTEVEEQYGQVLEGSAGSYFRRKLRRFKEALLTSANQVAGQEFQSEIDSIALSKEQAELASEALQQALILLDNSEKIFARIHMLFIVSRLFRELNDFEGMRRCDAYIEAAVKATEEDDSASEEAIDAVISLFDVLAYGLIPLRIADHELGQIKLDDATKSSTADRFVDAEALKLRGMVLADRLDMDSHVRRKAHRDLALWYQELGKVELAERQKERLFDLIGVRNDRLLFPQSGACGSLVWWSEEPVQINVRCGMG
;
A
#
# COMPACT_ATOMS: atom_id res chain seq x y z
N MET A 1 15.98 3.82 -22.13
CA MET A 1 16.74 3.32 -20.99
C MET A 1 17.59 4.40 -20.33
N ASP A 2 18.41 5.12 -21.13
CA ASP A 2 19.35 6.14 -20.62
C ASP A 2 18.73 7.23 -19.74
N LYS A 3 17.45 7.58 -19.93
CA LYS A 3 16.84 8.69 -19.17
C LYS A 3 16.65 8.36 -17.69
N ILE A 4 15.95 7.26 -17.35
CA ILE A 4 15.65 6.93 -15.94
C ILE A 4 16.91 6.59 -15.17
N VAL A 5 17.78 5.77 -15.77
CA VAL A 5 19.01 5.30 -15.15
C VAL A 5 20.02 6.46 -15.03
N ALA A 6 20.28 7.22 -16.10
CA ALA A 6 21.37 8.21 -16.12
C ALA A 6 21.00 9.59 -15.54
N GLU A 7 19.73 9.97 -15.42
CA GLU A 7 19.36 11.32 -14.97
C GLU A 7 19.33 11.45 -13.44
N ALA A 8 20.05 12.45 -12.92
CA ALA A 8 20.23 12.72 -11.49
C ALA A 8 19.23 13.74 -10.91
N GLY A 9 18.33 14.30 -11.73
CA GLY A 9 17.48 15.43 -11.33
C GLY A 9 16.30 15.09 -10.41
N MET A 10 15.94 13.81 -10.27
CA MET A 10 14.78 13.37 -9.48
C MET A 10 15.15 13.00 -8.04
N ARG A 11 14.24 13.30 -7.10
CA ARG A 11 14.36 12.82 -5.71
C ARG A 11 14.45 11.28 -5.65
N PRO A 12 15.20 10.70 -4.69
CA PRO A 12 15.46 9.26 -4.64
C PRO A 12 14.19 8.38 -4.63
N ILE A 13 13.19 8.70 -3.80
CA ILE A 13 11.98 7.88 -3.64
C ILE A 13 11.13 7.82 -4.93
N PRO A 14 10.78 8.94 -5.58
CA PRO A 14 10.11 8.87 -6.87
C PRO A 14 10.92 8.14 -7.95
N LYS A 15 12.25 8.33 -7.99
CA LYS A 15 13.11 7.63 -8.95
C LYS A 15 13.09 6.11 -8.71
N ALA A 16 13.20 5.68 -7.45
CA ALA A 16 13.08 4.27 -7.07
C ALA A 16 11.73 3.70 -7.52
N TYR A 17 10.62 4.40 -7.28
CA TYR A 17 9.29 3.95 -7.72
C TYR A 17 9.22 3.70 -9.24
N PHE A 18 9.77 4.61 -10.04
CA PHE A 18 9.79 4.47 -11.50
C PHE A 18 10.67 3.31 -11.97
N LEU A 19 11.80 3.06 -11.30
CA LEU A 19 12.62 1.87 -11.56
C LEU A 19 11.85 0.57 -11.27
N LEU A 20 11.01 0.54 -10.23
CA LEU A 20 10.14 -0.62 -9.95
C LEU A 20 9.06 -0.80 -11.01
N LEU A 21 8.45 0.29 -11.49
CA LEU A 21 7.48 0.22 -12.58
C LEU A 21 8.14 -0.30 -13.87
N LEU A 22 9.37 0.16 -14.16
CA LEU A 22 10.15 -0.31 -15.31
C LEU A 22 10.45 -1.81 -15.19
N ALA A 23 10.98 -2.26 -14.06
CA ALA A 23 11.29 -3.67 -13.82
C ALA A 23 10.05 -4.56 -14.00
N ARG A 24 8.92 -4.13 -13.43
CA ARG A 24 7.67 -4.88 -13.55
C ARG A 24 7.13 -4.92 -14.99
N SER A 25 7.18 -3.81 -15.74
CA SER A 25 6.80 -3.82 -17.16
C SER A 25 7.64 -4.81 -17.96
N CYS A 26 8.95 -4.86 -17.70
CA CYS A 26 9.84 -5.83 -18.33
C CYS A 26 9.44 -7.27 -17.99
N LEU A 27 9.20 -7.57 -16.70
CA LEU A 27 8.81 -8.90 -16.24
C LEU A 27 7.41 -9.34 -16.71
N SER A 28 6.53 -8.39 -16.98
CA SER A 28 5.20 -8.67 -17.52
C SER A 28 5.19 -8.79 -19.06
N GLY A 29 6.33 -8.63 -19.72
CA GLY A 29 6.42 -8.58 -21.19
C GLY A 29 5.73 -7.35 -21.82
N LEU A 30 5.39 -6.35 -21.02
CA LEU A 30 4.71 -5.14 -21.45
C LEU A 30 5.72 -4.10 -21.97
N SER A 31 5.25 -3.20 -22.84
CA SER A 31 6.07 -2.05 -23.24
C SER A 31 6.38 -1.18 -22.03
N TYR A 32 7.64 -0.77 -21.89
CA TYR A 32 8.07 0.17 -20.86
C TYR A 32 8.12 1.63 -21.36
N THR A 33 7.75 1.89 -22.62
CA THR A 33 7.73 3.25 -23.20
C THR A 33 6.86 4.21 -22.41
N GLU A 34 5.69 3.75 -21.94
CA GLU A 34 4.79 4.57 -21.11
C GLU A 34 5.43 4.96 -19.77
N VAL A 35 6.25 4.09 -19.18
CA VAL A 35 6.96 4.37 -17.92
C VAL A 35 8.02 5.43 -18.14
N GLU A 36 8.76 5.36 -19.25
CA GLU A 36 9.78 6.34 -19.63
C GLU A 36 9.19 7.71 -19.98
N GLU A 37 8.08 7.73 -20.72
CA GLU A 37 7.35 8.96 -21.04
C GLU A 37 6.83 9.62 -19.76
N GLN A 38 6.26 8.84 -18.84
CA GLN A 38 5.81 9.35 -17.55
C GLN A 38 6.98 9.90 -16.73
N TYR A 39 8.12 9.22 -16.70
CA TYR A 39 9.32 9.70 -16.01
C TYR A 39 9.83 11.02 -16.60
N GLY A 40 9.92 11.13 -17.93
CA GLY A 40 10.35 12.34 -18.62
C GLY A 40 9.46 13.55 -18.33
N GLN A 41 8.14 13.36 -18.36
CA GLN A 41 7.18 14.42 -18.01
C GLN A 41 7.40 14.95 -16.57
N VAL A 42 7.76 14.07 -15.63
CA VAL A 42 8.02 14.48 -14.24
C VAL A 42 9.27 15.32 -14.13
N LEU A 43 10.35 14.94 -14.81
CA LEU A 43 11.60 15.67 -14.80
C LEU A 43 11.49 17.05 -15.43
N GLU A 44 10.77 17.16 -16.54
CA GLU A 44 10.55 18.42 -17.26
C GLU A 44 9.61 19.39 -16.51
N GLY A 45 9.01 18.96 -15.39
CA GLY A 45 7.97 19.72 -14.68
C GLY A 45 6.67 19.87 -15.48
N SER A 46 6.63 19.30 -16.70
CA SER A 46 5.51 19.27 -17.64
C SER A 46 4.47 18.21 -17.27
N ALA A 47 4.76 17.38 -16.24
CA ALA A 47 3.84 16.45 -15.63
C ALA A 47 2.47 17.10 -15.45
N GLY A 48 1.52 16.64 -16.27
CA GLY A 48 0.17 17.14 -16.29
C GLY A 48 -0.49 17.04 -14.91
N SER A 49 -1.63 17.72 -14.73
CA SER A 49 -2.36 17.72 -13.46
C SER A 49 -2.63 16.31 -12.91
N TYR A 50 -2.73 15.32 -13.78
CA TYR A 50 -2.91 13.90 -13.44
C TYR A 50 -1.74 13.33 -12.64
N PHE A 51 -0.50 13.54 -13.08
CA PHE A 51 0.67 12.97 -12.42
C PHE A 51 0.99 13.68 -11.10
N ARG A 52 0.83 15.01 -11.04
CA ARG A 52 0.91 15.75 -9.77
C ARG A 52 -0.14 15.29 -8.77
N ARG A 53 -1.35 14.93 -9.22
CA ARG A 53 -2.39 14.30 -8.36
C ARG A 53 -1.97 12.91 -7.88
N LYS A 54 -1.34 12.10 -8.74
CA LYS A 54 -0.86 10.75 -8.38
C LYS A 54 0.30 10.79 -7.38
N LEU A 55 1.23 11.73 -7.53
CA LEU A 55 2.26 12.05 -6.52
C LEU A 55 1.65 12.61 -5.22
N ARG A 56 0.58 13.41 -5.30
CA ARG A 56 -0.17 13.86 -4.12
C ARG A 56 -0.84 12.70 -3.37
N ARG A 57 -1.10 11.59 -4.06
CA ARG A 57 -1.61 10.31 -3.54
C ARG A 57 -0.58 9.18 -3.64
N PHE A 58 0.70 9.51 -3.47
CA PHE A 58 1.79 8.56 -3.66
C PHE A 58 1.65 7.30 -2.81
N LYS A 59 1.18 7.45 -1.56
CA LYS A 59 0.87 6.32 -0.66
C LYS A 59 -0.14 5.35 -1.27
N GLU A 60 -1.25 5.83 -1.83
CA GLU A 60 -2.27 4.97 -2.47
C GLU A 60 -1.73 4.27 -3.72
N ALA A 61 -0.93 4.97 -4.53
CA ALA A 61 -0.30 4.40 -5.71
C ALA A 61 0.67 3.27 -5.34
N LEU A 62 1.48 3.49 -4.30
CA LEU A 62 2.42 2.49 -3.78
C LEU A 62 1.71 1.26 -3.21
N LEU A 63 0.67 1.46 -2.39
CA LEU A 63 -0.15 0.36 -1.86
C LEU A 63 -0.85 -0.41 -2.97
N THR A 64 -1.32 0.26 -4.02
CA THR A 64 -1.92 -0.41 -5.18
C THR A 64 -0.89 -1.29 -5.89
N SER A 65 0.34 -0.79 -6.10
CA SER A 65 1.43 -1.60 -6.67
C SER A 65 1.81 -2.78 -5.77
N ALA A 66 1.86 -2.57 -4.45
CA ALA A 66 2.18 -3.63 -3.48
C ALA A 66 1.10 -4.73 -3.45
N ASN A 67 -0.18 -4.36 -3.46
CA ASN A 67 -1.29 -5.32 -3.55
C ASN A 67 -1.25 -6.13 -4.84
N GLN A 68 -0.89 -5.51 -5.96
CA GLN A 68 -0.78 -6.21 -7.24
C GLN A 68 0.30 -7.29 -7.20
N VAL A 69 1.47 -7.02 -6.63
CA VAL A 69 2.52 -8.04 -6.51
C VAL A 69 2.27 -9.07 -5.41
N ALA A 70 1.47 -8.72 -4.40
CA ALA A 70 1.01 -9.69 -3.40
C ALA A 70 -0.04 -10.66 -3.99
N GLY A 71 -0.95 -10.16 -4.82
CA GLY A 71 -2.03 -10.94 -5.43
C GLY A 71 -1.61 -11.81 -6.61
N GLN A 72 -0.40 -11.62 -7.17
CA GLN A 72 0.10 -12.46 -8.28
C GLN A 72 0.25 -13.94 -7.90
N GLU A 73 0.47 -14.26 -6.61
CA GLU A 73 0.44 -15.65 -6.11
C GLU A 73 -0.94 -16.32 -6.26
N PHE A 74 -2.01 -15.54 -6.44
CA PHE A 74 -3.38 -16.02 -6.68
C PHE A 74 -3.68 -16.27 -8.17
N GLN A 75 -2.84 -15.78 -9.09
CA GLN A 75 -3.09 -15.76 -10.54
C GLN A 75 -2.08 -16.58 -11.37
N SER A 76 -1.07 -17.18 -10.75
CA SER A 76 0.04 -17.87 -11.44
C SER A 76 -0.30 -19.28 -11.96
N GLU A 77 -1.46 -19.47 -12.58
CA GLU A 77 -1.72 -20.58 -13.52
C GLU A 77 -1.81 -20.10 -14.98
N ILE A 78 -1.74 -18.79 -15.24
CA ILE A 78 -1.85 -18.24 -16.60
C ILE A 78 -0.46 -17.91 -17.14
N ASP A 79 0.00 -18.76 -18.06
CA ASP A 79 1.08 -18.60 -19.03
C ASP A 79 2.32 -17.84 -18.55
N SER A 80 3.36 -18.59 -18.13
CA SER A 80 4.71 -18.04 -18.02
C SER A 80 5.16 -17.56 -19.41
N ILE A 81 5.06 -16.26 -19.68
CA ILE A 81 5.68 -15.66 -20.86
C ILE A 81 7.18 -15.88 -20.72
N ALA A 82 7.78 -16.55 -21.70
CA ALA A 82 9.23 -16.73 -21.74
C ALA A 82 9.89 -15.34 -21.88
N LEU A 83 10.44 -14.84 -20.78
CA LEU A 83 11.13 -13.55 -20.74
C LEU A 83 12.36 -13.58 -21.65
N SER A 84 12.56 -12.52 -22.43
CA SER A 84 13.82 -12.37 -23.16
C SER A 84 14.96 -12.14 -22.16
N LYS A 85 16.16 -12.58 -22.51
CA LYS A 85 17.36 -12.36 -21.69
C LYS A 85 17.59 -10.87 -21.42
N GLU A 86 17.36 -10.03 -22.43
CA GLU A 86 17.51 -8.58 -22.33
C GLU A 86 16.49 -7.96 -21.36
N GLN A 87 15.24 -8.42 -21.36
CA GLN A 87 14.22 -7.95 -20.43
C GLN A 87 14.53 -8.34 -18.98
N ALA A 88 15.05 -9.56 -18.77
CA ALA A 88 15.44 -10.03 -17.45
C ALA A 88 16.66 -9.26 -16.90
N GLU A 89 17.67 -9.02 -17.74
CA GLU A 89 18.84 -8.21 -17.38
C GLU A 89 18.45 -6.76 -17.03
N LEU A 90 17.60 -6.14 -17.86
CA LEU A 90 17.10 -4.79 -17.61
C LEU A 90 16.27 -4.70 -16.33
N ALA A 91 15.39 -5.66 -16.08
CA ALA A 91 14.63 -5.72 -14.83
C ALA A 91 15.55 -5.83 -13.61
N SER A 92 16.55 -6.72 -13.68
CA SER A 92 17.53 -6.90 -12.60
C SER A 92 18.31 -5.61 -12.32
N GLU A 93 18.80 -4.93 -13.36
CA GLU A 93 19.52 -3.66 -13.20
C GLU A 93 18.65 -2.58 -12.55
N ALA A 94 17.40 -2.45 -12.99
CA ALA A 94 16.45 -1.50 -12.41
C ALA A 94 16.17 -1.78 -10.92
N LEU A 95 16.02 -3.05 -10.53
CA LEU A 95 15.84 -3.43 -9.13
C LEU A 95 17.06 -3.13 -8.27
N GLN A 96 18.27 -3.41 -8.76
CA GLN A 96 19.51 -3.11 -8.03
C GLN A 96 19.69 -1.60 -7.83
N GLN A 97 19.38 -0.79 -8.84
CA GLN A 97 19.40 0.67 -8.70
C GLN A 97 18.34 1.18 -7.73
N ALA A 98 17.13 0.60 -7.76
CA ALA A 98 16.08 0.95 -6.81
C ALA A 98 16.52 0.66 -5.37
N LEU A 99 17.17 -0.48 -5.11
CA LEU A 99 17.71 -0.82 -3.79
C LEU A 99 18.70 0.23 -3.27
N ILE A 100 19.65 0.67 -4.11
CA ILE A 100 20.65 1.68 -3.73
C ILE A 100 19.96 2.99 -3.29
N LEU A 101 18.90 3.39 -3.99
CA LEU A 101 18.12 4.59 -3.65
C LEU A 101 17.32 4.40 -2.35
N LEU A 102 16.85 3.19 -2.09
CA LEU A 102 16.04 2.85 -0.91
C LEU A 102 16.87 2.70 0.37
N ASP A 103 18.11 2.20 0.26
CA ASP A 103 19.01 2.01 1.40
C ASP A 103 19.26 3.32 2.16
N ASN A 104 19.23 4.44 1.44
CA ASN A 104 19.46 5.79 1.96
C ASN A 104 18.16 6.57 2.28
N SER A 105 16.99 5.96 2.16
CA SER A 105 15.72 6.64 2.41
C SER A 105 15.36 6.63 3.91
N GLU A 106 15.06 7.83 4.43
CA GLU A 106 14.48 8.04 5.77
C GLU A 106 12.95 7.87 5.79
N LYS A 107 12.30 7.78 4.62
CA LYS A 107 10.84 7.61 4.51
C LYS A 107 10.45 6.16 4.75
N ILE A 108 10.24 5.79 6.01
CA ILE A 108 9.97 4.41 6.45
C ILE A 108 8.80 3.78 5.70
N PHE A 109 7.70 4.52 5.52
CA PHE A 109 6.52 4.04 4.80
C PHE A 109 6.86 3.63 3.37
N ALA A 110 7.49 4.54 2.61
CA ALA A 110 7.84 4.28 1.22
C ALA A 110 8.87 3.15 1.12
N ARG A 111 9.85 3.13 2.02
CA ARG A 111 10.93 2.14 2.03
C ARG A 111 10.41 0.73 2.25
N ILE A 112 9.59 0.50 3.28
CA ILE A 112 9.04 -0.85 3.56
C ILE A 112 8.25 -1.39 2.37
N HIS A 113 7.33 -0.60 1.82
CA HIS A 113 6.46 -1.07 0.73
C HIS A 113 7.21 -1.24 -0.60
N MET A 114 8.21 -0.38 -0.89
CA MET A 114 9.05 -0.57 -2.07
C MET A 114 9.96 -1.78 -1.93
N LEU A 115 10.56 -2.02 -0.76
CA LEU A 115 11.35 -3.23 -0.52
C LEU A 115 10.48 -4.49 -0.63
N PHE A 116 9.22 -4.43 -0.19
CA PHE A 116 8.27 -5.53 -0.40
C PHE A 116 8.06 -5.80 -1.90
N ILE A 117 7.84 -4.76 -2.69
CA ILE A 117 7.71 -4.89 -4.15
C ILE A 117 8.98 -5.46 -4.77
N VAL A 118 10.15 -4.92 -4.41
CA VAL A 118 11.46 -5.40 -4.88
C VAL A 118 11.64 -6.88 -4.57
N SER A 119 11.33 -7.32 -3.35
CA SER A 119 11.43 -8.73 -2.94
C SER A 119 10.63 -9.64 -3.86
N ARG A 120 9.38 -9.27 -4.17
CA ARG A 120 8.51 -10.05 -5.07
C ARG A 120 9.04 -10.08 -6.50
N LEU A 121 9.54 -8.95 -7.02
CA LEU A 121 10.11 -8.90 -8.38
C LEU A 121 11.44 -9.68 -8.48
N PHE A 122 12.27 -9.70 -7.43
CA PHE A 122 13.45 -10.56 -7.39
C PHE A 122 13.09 -12.04 -7.41
N ARG A 123 12.00 -12.43 -6.74
CA ARG A 123 11.49 -13.80 -6.80
C ARG A 123 11.09 -14.20 -8.22
N GLU A 124 10.41 -13.32 -8.97
CA GLU A 124 10.07 -13.55 -10.38
C GLU A 124 11.32 -13.77 -11.26
N LEU A 125 12.43 -13.10 -10.92
CA LEU A 125 13.73 -13.29 -11.56
C LEU A 125 14.53 -14.51 -11.06
N ASN A 126 14.02 -15.26 -10.09
CA ASN A 126 14.74 -16.30 -9.35
C ASN A 126 16.01 -15.79 -8.62
N ASP A 127 16.09 -14.50 -8.32
CA ASP A 127 17.14 -13.92 -7.48
C ASP A 127 16.75 -14.02 -6.00
N PHE A 128 16.94 -15.22 -5.44
CA PHE A 128 16.58 -15.49 -4.04
C PHE A 128 17.50 -14.79 -3.04
N GLU A 129 18.68 -14.33 -3.44
CA GLU A 129 19.58 -13.57 -2.56
C GLU A 129 19.06 -12.14 -2.38
N GLY A 130 18.72 -11.47 -3.49
CA GLY A 130 18.08 -10.16 -3.48
C GLY A 130 16.75 -10.17 -2.71
N MET A 131 15.93 -11.19 -2.94
CA MET A 131 14.67 -11.40 -2.20
C MET A 131 14.92 -11.49 -0.69
N ARG A 132 15.79 -12.41 -0.23
CA ARG A 132 16.07 -12.59 1.21
C ARG A 132 16.63 -11.34 1.87
N ARG A 133 17.47 -10.57 1.17
CA ARG A 133 18.00 -9.30 1.70
C ARG A 133 16.87 -8.30 1.97
N CYS A 134 15.90 -8.19 1.06
CA CYS A 134 14.74 -7.31 1.22
C CYS A 134 13.84 -7.79 2.37
N ASP A 135 13.52 -9.09 2.38
CA ASP A 135 12.67 -9.69 3.41
C ASP A 135 13.26 -9.54 4.81
N ALA A 136 14.58 -9.76 4.98
CA ALA A 136 15.27 -9.57 6.25
C ALA A 136 15.17 -8.13 6.78
N TYR A 137 15.26 -7.13 5.89
CA TYR A 137 15.06 -5.74 6.29
C TYR A 137 13.62 -5.47 6.74
N ILE A 138 12.65 -5.98 5.98
CA ILE A 138 11.22 -5.81 6.28
C ILE A 138 10.90 -6.46 7.63
N GLU A 139 11.34 -7.69 7.86
CA GLU A 139 11.17 -8.41 9.12
C GLU A 139 11.82 -7.66 10.30
N ALA A 140 13.03 -7.14 10.11
CA ALA A 140 13.69 -6.32 11.13
C ALA A 140 12.91 -5.04 11.46
N ALA A 141 12.35 -4.36 10.46
CA ALA A 141 11.53 -3.16 10.66
C ALA A 141 10.20 -3.46 11.35
N VAL A 142 9.53 -4.57 10.98
CA VAL A 142 8.32 -5.05 11.66
C VAL A 142 8.63 -5.36 13.11
N LYS A 143 9.67 -6.15 13.38
CA LYS A 143 10.09 -6.54 14.72
C LYS A 143 10.42 -5.31 15.59
N ALA A 144 11.20 -4.37 15.05
CA ALA A 144 11.54 -3.14 15.77
C ALA A 144 10.28 -2.34 16.15
N THR A 145 9.29 -2.28 15.26
CA THR A 145 8.01 -1.60 15.53
C THR A 145 7.14 -2.37 16.53
N GLU A 146 7.16 -3.70 16.49
CA GLU A 146 6.43 -4.55 17.44
C GLU A 146 7.04 -4.50 18.85
N GLU A 147 8.35 -4.40 18.98
CA GLU A 147 9.07 -4.39 20.27
C GLU A 147 9.17 -3.00 20.92
N ASP A 148 9.07 -1.92 20.13
CA ASP A 148 9.14 -0.54 20.64
C ASP A 148 7.74 0.02 20.94
N ASP A 149 7.41 0.16 22.21
CA ASP A 149 6.16 0.80 22.67
C ASP A 149 6.10 2.30 22.34
N SER A 150 7.24 2.92 22.02
CA SER A 150 7.37 4.33 21.62
C SER A 150 7.52 4.53 20.11
N ALA A 151 7.28 3.47 19.32
CA ALA A 151 7.36 3.55 17.87
C ALA A 151 6.49 4.68 17.31
N SER A 152 7.06 5.45 16.38
CA SER A 152 6.35 6.59 15.77
C SER A 152 5.07 6.14 15.04
N GLU A 153 4.07 7.03 14.96
CA GLU A 153 2.84 6.77 14.20
C GLU A 153 3.13 6.42 12.73
N GLU A 154 4.14 7.02 12.09
CA GLU A 154 4.53 6.70 10.71
C GLU A 154 5.05 5.25 10.57
N ALA A 155 5.81 4.76 11.55
CA ALA A 155 6.30 3.39 11.57
C ALA A 155 5.17 2.39 11.77
N ILE A 156 4.26 2.68 12.72
CA ILE A 156 3.07 1.86 13.00
C ILE A 156 2.17 1.80 11.76
N ASP A 157 1.87 2.93 11.13
CA ASP A 157 1.08 3.00 9.90
C ASP A 157 1.72 2.22 8.74
N ALA A 158 3.04 2.29 8.60
CA ALA A 158 3.78 1.53 7.60
C ALA A 158 3.66 0.01 7.80
N VAL A 159 3.79 -0.47 9.05
CA VAL A 159 3.69 -1.90 9.36
C VAL A 159 2.26 -2.41 9.27
N ILE A 160 1.27 -1.65 9.75
CA ILE A 160 -0.15 -1.99 9.57
C ILE A 160 -0.48 -2.14 8.08
N SER A 161 -0.06 -1.16 7.27
CA SER A 161 -0.30 -1.19 5.82
C SER A 161 0.41 -2.37 5.14
N LEU A 162 1.59 -2.78 5.62
CA LEU A 162 2.27 -3.98 5.14
C LEU A 162 1.47 -5.25 5.48
N PHE A 163 0.94 -5.37 6.71
CA PHE A 163 0.08 -6.50 7.07
C PHE A 163 -1.20 -6.53 6.23
N ASP A 164 -1.76 -5.36 5.89
CA ASP A 164 -2.89 -5.28 4.96
C ASP A 164 -2.54 -5.80 3.57
N VAL A 165 -1.36 -5.47 3.05
CA VAL A 165 -0.85 -5.98 1.76
C VAL A 165 -0.62 -7.49 1.80
N LEU A 166 -0.04 -8.01 2.89
CA LEU A 166 0.17 -9.45 3.07
C LEU A 166 -1.16 -10.20 3.18
N ALA A 167 -2.12 -9.66 3.94
CA ALA A 167 -3.47 -10.21 4.04
C ALA A 167 -4.19 -10.16 2.69
N TYR A 168 -3.94 -9.14 1.86
CA TYR A 168 -4.48 -9.05 0.50
C TYR A 168 -4.00 -10.19 -0.40
N GLY A 169 -2.74 -10.61 -0.27
CA GLY A 169 -2.20 -11.78 -1.00
C GLY A 169 -2.91 -13.09 -0.64
N LEU A 170 -3.51 -13.18 0.56
CA LEU A 170 -4.29 -14.33 1.02
C LEU A 170 -5.76 -14.22 0.63
N ILE A 171 -6.36 -13.05 0.85
CA ILE A 171 -7.75 -12.72 0.54
C ILE A 171 -7.75 -11.37 -0.19
N PRO A 172 -8.02 -11.32 -1.50
CA PRO A 172 -7.86 -10.11 -2.33
C PRO A 172 -8.99 -9.09 -2.12
N LEU A 173 -9.24 -8.71 -0.86
CA LEU A 173 -10.20 -7.72 -0.42
C LEU A 173 -9.49 -6.44 -0.01
N ARG A 174 -9.71 -5.38 -0.79
CA ARG A 174 -9.27 -4.03 -0.46
C ARG A 174 -10.43 -3.24 0.12
N ILE A 175 -10.20 -2.66 1.30
CA ILE A 175 -11.13 -1.67 1.86
C ILE A 175 -10.74 -0.30 1.32
N ALA A 176 -11.68 0.33 0.63
CA ALA A 176 -11.47 1.66 0.08
C ALA A 176 -11.81 2.70 1.12
N ASP A 177 -11.15 3.85 1.02
CA ASP A 177 -11.52 4.98 1.86
C ASP A 177 -12.88 5.59 1.46
N HIS A 178 -13.51 5.21 0.35
CA HIS A 178 -14.84 5.72 -0.02
C HIS A 178 -15.77 4.56 -0.38
N GLU A 179 -17.03 4.67 0.01
CA GLU A 179 -18.05 3.63 -0.24
C GLU A 179 -18.16 3.27 -1.74
N LEU A 180 -18.10 4.27 -2.63
CA LEU A 180 -18.12 4.05 -4.09
C LEU A 180 -16.91 3.27 -4.63
N GLY A 181 -15.83 3.16 -3.84
CA GLY A 181 -14.65 2.37 -4.17
C GLY A 181 -14.62 0.99 -3.51
N GLN A 182 -15.61 0.67 -2.67
CA GLN A 182 -15.68 -0.60 -1.95
C GLN A 182 -15.92 -1.74 -2.96
N ILE A 183 -14.96 -2.65 -3.08
CA ILE A 183 -15.11 -3.84 -3.92
C ILE A 183 -15.78 -4.91 -3.07
N LYS A 184 -16.98 -5.35 -3.49
CA LYS A 184 -17.65 -6.50 -2.88
C LYS A 184 -17.04 -7.78 -3.44
N LEU A 185 -16.63 -8.67 -2.56
CA LEU A 185 -16.27 -10.03 -2.94
C LEU A 185 -17.52 -10.80 -3.36
N ASP A 186 -17.45 -11.54 -4.46
CA ASP A 186 -18.47 -12.51 -4.81
C ASP A 186 -18.38 -13.77 -3.92
N ASP A 187 -19.45 -14.56 -3.90
CA ASP A 187 -19.54 -15.75 -3.04
C ASP A 187 -18.52 -16.83 -3.43
N ALA A 188 -18.14 -16.89 -4.71
CA ALA A 188 -17.13 -17.82 -5.20
C ALA A 188 -15.75 -17.50 -4.60
N THR A 189 -15.37 -16.23 -4.60
CA THR A 189 -14.10 -15.77 -4.05
C THR A 189 -14.07 -15.96 -2.53
N LYS A 190 -15.17 -15.64 -1.82
CA LYS A 190 -15.29 -15.90 -0.37
C LYS A 190 -15.11 -17.37 -0.03
N SER A 191 -15.74 -18.25 -0.80
CA SER A 191 -15.60 -19.70 -0.62
C SER A 191 -14.17 -20.18 -0.87
N SER A 192 -13.54 -19.72 -1.96
CA SER A 192 -12.18 -20.11 -2.35
C SER A 192 -11.07 -19.62 -1.42
N THR A 193 -11.37 -18.66 -0.53
CA THR A 193 -10.42 -18.05 0.40
C THR A 193 -10.72 -18.36 1.86
N ALA A 194 -11.73 -19.19 2.13
CA ALA A 194 -12.20 -19.47 3.49
C ALA A 194 -11.15 -20.18 4.37
N ASP A 195 -10.31 -21.03 3.76
CA ASP A 195 -9.20 -21.72 4.42
C ASP A 195 -8.07 -20.77 4.83
N ARG A 196 -7.89 -19.67 4.10
CA ARG A 196 -6.87 -18.64 4.35
C ARG A 196 -7.31 -17.55 5.34
N PHE A 197 -8.57 -17.59 5.79
CA PHE A 197 -9.13 -16.58 6.68
C PHE A 197 -8.32 -16.43 7.97
N VAL A 198 -7.92 -17.54 8.60
CA VAL A 198 -7.21 -17.52 9.88
C VAL A 198 -5.86 -16.80 9.74
N ASP A 199 -5.12 -17.08 8.67
CA ASP A 199 -3.81 -16.46 8.42
C ASP A 199 -3.95 -14.97 8.07
N ALA A 200 -4.93 -14.62 7.23
CA ALA A 200 -5.21 -13.24 6.87
C ALA A 200 -5.69 -12.42 8.09
N GLU A 201 -6.57 -13.01 8.91
CA GLU A 201 -7.04 -12.41 10.15
C GLU A 201 -5.89 -12.22 11.15
N ALA A 202 -4.99 -13.20 11.30
CA ALA A 202 -3.84 -13.07 12.19
C ALA A 202 -2.96 -11.85 11.82
N LEU A 203 -2.74 -11.59 10.53
CA LEU A 203 -2.02 -10.40 10.05
C LEU A 203 -2.76 -9.11 10.40
N LYS A 204 -4.07 -9.06 10.15
CA LYS A 204 -4.91 -7.90 10.49
C LYS A 204 -4.90 -7.62 11.99
N LEU A 205 -5.05 -8.65 12.82
CA LEU A 205 -5.05 -8.52 14.28
C LEU A 205 -3.68 -8.09 14.83
N ARG A 206 -2.57 -8.56 14.24
CA ARG A 206 -1.23 -8.03 14.56
C ARG A 206 -1.12 -6.53 14.30
N GLY A 207 -1.65 -6.06 13.17
CA GLY A 207 -1.74 -4.63 12.87
C GLY A 207 -2.59 -3.87 13.89
N MET A 208 -3.73 -4.44 14.32
CA MET A 208 -4.59 -3.83 15.34
C MET A 208 -3.88 -3.66 16.69
N VAL A 209 -3.07 -4.63 17.12
CA VAL A 209 -2.30 -4.52 18.36
C VAL A 209 -1.37 -3.31 18.33
N LEU A 210 -0.75 -3.01 17.18
CA LEU A 210 0.08 -1.81 17.01
C LEU A 210 -0.76 -0.54 16.99
N ALA A 211 -1.89 -0.56 16.26
CA ALA A 211 -2.80 0.57 16.17
C ALA A 211 -3.32 1.00 17.55
N ASP A 212 -3.61 0.03 18.42
CA ASP A 212 -4.14 0.26 19.77
C ASP A 212 -3.15 0.93 20.74
N ARG A 213 -1.85 0.99 20.39
CA ARG A 213 -0.84 1.75 21.13
C ARG A 213 -0.95 3.26 20.93
N LEU A 214 -1.56 3.68 19.83
CA LEU A 214 -1.71 5.10 19.47
C LEU A 214 -2.81 5.77 20.30
N ASP A 215 -2.72 7.09 20.40
CA ASP A 215 -3.73 7.92 21.07
C ASP A 215 -5.13 7.74 20.45
N MET A 216 -6.16 7.99 21.26
CA MET A 216 -7.55 7.78 20.85
C MET A 216 -7.97 8.66 19.67
N ASP A 217 -7.31 9.82 19.48
CA ASP A 217 -7.57 10.74 18.38
C ASP A 217 -6.80 10.42 17.10
N SER A 218 -5.85 9.48 17.15
CA SER A 218 -5.04 9.07 16.00
C SER A 218 -5.90 8.57 14.84
N HIS A 219 -5.65 9.13 13.66
CA HIS A 219 -6.31 8.72 12.43
C HIS A 219 -5.95 7.28 12.05
N VAL A 220 -4.72 6.85 12.32
CA VAL A 220 -4.24 5.51 11.99
C VAL A 220 -5.01 4.47 12.82
N ARG A 221 -5.15 4.70 14.13
CA ARG A 221 -5.92 3.81 15.02
C ARG A 221 -7.38 3.66 14.61
N ARG A 222 -8.05 4.80 14.42
CA ARG A 222 -9.46 4.83 14.01
C ARG A 222 -9.66 4.16 12.65
N LYS A 223 -8.77 4.44 11.69
CA LYS A 223 -8.78 3.80 10.37
C LYS A 223 -8.61 2.28 10.47
N ALA A 224 -7.71 1.79 11.32
CA ALA A 224 -7.49 0.36 11.49
C ALA A 224 -8.74 -0.38 11.96
N HIS A 225 -9.43 0.12 13.01
CA HIS A 225 -10.70 -0.49 13.47
C HIS A 225 -11.79 -0.45 12.39
N ARG A 226 -11.90 0.68 11.67
CA ARG A 226 -12.84 0.82 10.56
C ARG A 226 -12.58 -0.20 9.46
N ASP A 227 -11.34 -0.28 8.99
CA ASP A 227 -10.96 -1.17 7.90
C ASP A 227 -11.16 -2.63 8.29
N LEU A 228 -10.86 -2.99 9.54
CA LEU A 228 -11.12 -4.34 10.03
C LEU A 228 -12.62 -4.64 10.15
N ALA A 229 -13.44 -3.68 10.61
CA ALA A 229 -14.89 -3.83 10.64
C ALA A 229 -15.48 -4.08 9.25
N LEU A 230 -15.09 -3.27 8.26
CA LEU A 230 -15.52 -3.41 6.88
C LEU A 230 -15.02 -4.71 6.24
N TRP A 231 -13.78 -5.13 6.56
CA TRP A 231 -13.22 -6.39 6.10
C TRP A 231 -14.01 -7.60 6.62
N TYR A 232 -14.34 -7.62 7.92
CA TYR A 232 -15.20 -8.65 8.49
C TYR A 232 -16.61 -8.63 7.90
N GLN A 233 -17.19 -7.45 7.69
CA GLN A 233 -18.53 -7.29 7.12
C GLN A 233 -18.60 -7.89 5.71
N GLU A 234 -17.63 -7.58 4.84
CA GLU A 234 -17.57 -8.13 3.49
C GLU A 234 -17.40 -9.65 3.48
N LEU A 235 -16.69 -10.21 4.46
CA LEU A 235 -16.51 -11.65 4.66
C LEU A 235 -17.66 -12.33 5.41
N GLY A 236 -18.74 -11.60 5.75
CA GLY A 236 -19.91 -12.15 6.45
C GLY A 236 -19.67 -12.49 7.93
N LYS A 237 -18.61 -11.97 8.55
CA LYS A 237 -18.25 -12.19 9.97
C LYS A 237 -18.91 -11.14 10.86
N VAL A 238 -20.25 -11.14 10.89
CA VAL A 238 -21.07 -10.07 11.50
C VAL A 238 -20.67 -9.75 12.94
N GLU A 239 -20.54 -10.75 13.82
CA GLU A 239 -20.18 -10.52 15.23
C GLU A 239 -18.78 -9.92 15.42
N LEU A 240 -17.85 -10.19 14.51
CA LEU A 240 -16.51 -9.59 14.54
C LEU A 240 -16.55 -8.16 14.01
N ALA A 241 -17.32 -7.92 12.95
CA ALA A 241 -17.55 -6.58 12.42
C ALA A 241 -18.16 -5.66 13.49
N GLU A 242 -19.24 -6.08 14.15
CA GLU A 242 -19.91 -5.31 15.21
C GLU A 242 -18.95 -4.97 16.36
N ARG A 243 -18.10 -5.92 16.78
CA ARG A 243 -17.09 -5.67 17.83
C ARG A 243 -16.12 -4.56 17.44
N GLN A 244 -15.68 -4.52 16.19
CA GLN A 244 -14.76 -3.47 15.72
C GLN A 244 -15.47 -2.12 15.53
N LYS A 245 -16.74 -2.13 15.11
CA LYS A 245 -17.56 -0.91 15.05
C LYS A 245 -17.74 -0.28 16.41
N GLU A 246 -18.07 -1.08 17.43
CA GLU A 246 -18.21 -0.61 18.80
C GLU A 246 -16.92 0.03 19.32
N ARG A 247 -15.75 -0.60 19.08
CA ARG A 247 -14.45 0.00 19.42
C ARG A 247 -14.22 1.33 18.72
N LEU A 248 -14.51 1.41 17.42
CA LEU A 248 -14.39 2.65 16.66
C LEU A 248 -15.31 3.75 17.22
N PHE A 249 -16.55 3.42 17.55
CA PHE A 249 -17.51 4.36 18.11
C PHE A 249 -17.08 4.88 19.47
N ASP A 250 -16.51 4.03 20.31
CA ASP A 250 -15.96 4.45 21.60
C ASP A 250 -14.76 5.41 21.42
N LEU A 251 -13.91 5.19 20.40
CA LEU A 251 -12.78 6.07 20.08
C LEU A 251 -13.20 7.44 19.52
N ILE A 252 -14.33 7.51 18.82
CA ILE A 252 -14.86 8.75 18.24
C ILE A 252 -15.81 9.46 19.23
N GLY A 253 -16.46 8.72 20.13
CA GLY A 253 -17.52 9.20 21.01
C GLY A 253 -18.89 9.29 20.32
N VAL A 254 -19.05 8.65 19.15
CA VAL A 254 -20.25 8.75 18.31
C VAL A 254 -20.60 7.37 17.73
N ARG A 255 -21.87 6.98 17.83
CA ARG A 255 -22.37 5.64 17.46
C ARG A 255 -23.18 5.68 16.17
N ASN A 256 -22.50 5.68 15.03
CA ASN A 256 -23.14 5.82 13.73
C ASN A 256 -22.33 5.17 12.61
N ASP A 257 -22.95 4.24 11.89
CA ASP A 257 -22.34 3.51 10.77
C ASP A 257 -21.86 4.43 9.64
N ARG A 258 -22.37 5.66 9.53
CA ARG A 258 -21.84 6.65 8.57
C ARG A 258 -20.36 6.94 8.78
N LEU A 259 -19.84 6.78 10.00
CA LEU A 259 -18.42 6.96 10.32
C LEU A 259 -17.52 5.90 9.68
N LEU A 260 -18.10 4.80 9.18
CA LEU A 260 -17.36 3.81 8.40
C LEU A 260 -16.91 4.34 7.05
N PHE A 261 -17.51 5.44 6.59
CA PHE A 261 -17.15 6.08 5.32
C PHE A 261 -16.84 7.55 5.57
N PRO A 262 -15.61 8.00 5.31
CA PRO A 262 -15.20 9.36 5.57
C PRO A 262 -15.91 10.33 4.65
N GLN A 263 -16.02 11.54 5.16
CA GLN A 263 -16.42 12.68 4.39
C GLN A 263 -15.21 13.35 3.75
N SER A 264 -15.41 14.02 2.62
CA SER A 264 -14.38 14.90 2.05
C SER A 264 -14.38 16.23 2.81
N GLY A 265 -13.29 16.53 3.50
CA GLY A 265 -13.03 17.80 4.16
C GLY A 265 -12.40 18.85 3.22
N ALA A 266 -12.00 19.99 3.80
CA ALA A 266 -11.32 21.06 3.07
C ALA A 266 -10.01 20.57 2.43
N CYS A 267 -9.73 21.04 1.20
CA CYS A 267 -8.55 20.63 0.41
C CYS A 267 -8.45 19.14 0.04
N GLY A 268 -9.51 18.36 0.24
CA GLY A 268 -9.57 16.93 -0.08
C GLY A 268 -9.02 16.00 1.01
N SER A 269 -8.82 16.50 2.24
CA SER A 269 -8.52 15.64 3.40
C SER A 269 -9.74 14.81 3.77
N LEU A 270 -9.55 13.59 4.25
CA LEU A 270 -10.64 12.73 4.69
C LEU A 270 -10.99 13.03 6.15
N VAL A 271 -12.29 13.16 6.44
CA VAL A 271 -12.82 13.43 7.77
C VAL A 271 -13.61 12.22 8.25
N TRP A 272 -13.13 11.62 9.33
CA TRP A 272 -13.58 10.31 9.84
C TRP A 272 -14.24 10.38 11.22
N TRP A 273 -14.33 11.58 11.83
CA TRP A 273 -14.66 11.77 13.23
C TRP A 273 -15.89 12.68 13.46
N SER A 274 -16.64 12.97 12.39
CA SER A 274 -17.82 13.84 12.49
C SER A 274 -18.97 13.28 11.66
N GLU A 275 -20.16 13.27 12.27
CA GLU A 275 -21.42 13.02 11.57
C GLU A 275 -21.90 14.24 10.80
N GLU A 276 -21.56 15.43 11.28
CA GLU A 276 -21.98 16.66 10.63
C GLU A 276 -21.25 16.79 9.30
N PRO A 277 -21.96 17.15 8.22
CA PRO A 277 -21.32 17.51 6.97
C PRO A 277 -20.28 18.60 7.23
N VAL A 278 -19.01 18.29 6.98
CA VAL A 278 -17.95 19.28 7.13
C VAL A 278 -18.24 20.41 6.15
N GLN A 279 -18.65 21.56 6.68
CA GLN A 279 -18.88 22.73 5.86
C GLN A 279 -17.55 23.19 5.29
N ILE A 280 -17.38 22.99 3.98
CA ILE A 280 -16.18 23.38 3.25
C ILE A 280 -16.23 24.91 3.05
N ASN A 281 -15.95 25.67 4.11
CA ASN A 281 -15.74 27.11 4.00
C ASN A 281 -14.36 27.33 3.37
N VAL A 282 -14.33 27.39 2.03
CA VAL A 282 -13.11 27.53 1.24
C VAL A 282 -12.49 28.91 1.47
N ARG A 283 -11.58 29.01 2.44
CA ARG A 283 -10.44 29.92 2.38
C ARG A 283 -9.18 29.11 2.63
N CYS A 284 -8.82 28.25 1.68
CA CYS A 284 -7.44 27.79 1.57
C CYS A 284 -6.61 29.00 1.12
N GLY A 285 -6.17 29.80 2.10
CA GLY A 285 -5.26 30.91 1.87
C GLY A 285 -3.97 30.38 1.27
N MET A 286 -3.67 30.78 0.04
CA MET A 286 -2.29 31.10 -0.30
C MET A 286 -1.94 32.32 0.55
N GLY A 287 -1.25 32.06 1.67
CA GLY A 287 -0.46 33.04 2.41
C GLY A 287 0.98 32.58 2.35
#